data_AF-A0A9D1ED62-F1
#
_entry.id   AF-A0A9D1ED62-F1
#
_cell.length_a   1.000
_cell.length_b   1.000
_cell.length_c   1.000
_cell.angle_alpha   90.00
_cell.angle_beta   90.00
_cell.angle_gamma   90.00
#
_symmetry.space_group_name_H-M   'P 1'
#
loop_
_entity.id
_entity.type
_entity.pdbx_description
1 polymer ?
#
loop_
_entity_poly.entity_id
_entity_poly.type
_entity_poly.pdbx_seq_one_letter_code
_entity_poly.pdbx_strand_id
1 'polypeptide(L)'
;MAGKAKFDQEAAFRSIIGETAGGTEKTEQKPQEKPQAAGKGRPKAEREIKKRVSLALYPSSYGDLQKIAYVDRKSVSDIVSELIAEYVAAHADKLKEYDKITKE
;
A
#
# COMPACT_ATOMS: atom_id res chain seq x y z
N MET A 1 -42.63 19.50 -31.45
CA MET A 1 -41.27 20.06 -31.33
C MET A 1 -40.82 19.84 -29.89
N ALA A 2 -39.82 18.99 -29.68
CA ALA A 2 -39.40 18.49 -28.37
C ALA A 2 -38.81 19.60 -27.47
N GLY A 3 -39.24 19.65 -26.21
CA GLY A 3 -38.67 20.51 -25.19
C GLY A 3 -37.26 20.06 -24.80
N LYS A 4 -36.28 20.96 -24.91
CA LYS A 4 -34.92 20.71 -24.43
C LYS A 4 -34.90 20.83 -22.91
N ALA A 5 -34.79 19.71 -22.19
CA ALA A 5 -34.42 19.74 -20.78
C ALA A 5 -33.00 20.32 -20.67
N LYS A 6 -32.87 21.46 -19.99
CA LYS A 6 -31.56 22.04 -19.66
C LYS A 6 -31.01 21.30 -18.46
N PHE A 7 -29.87 20.65 -18.64
CA PHE A 7 -29.14 19.95 -17.58
C PHE A 7 -28.62 20.96 -16.57
N ASP A 8 -29.03 20.80 -15.31
CA ASP A 8 -28.67 21.73 -14.23
C ASP A 8 -27.34 21.33 -13.60
N GLN A 9 -26.29 22.04 -14.00
CA GLN A 9 -24.91 21.76 -13.61
C GLN A 9 -24.69 21.95 -12.11
N GLU A 10 -25.41 22.87 -11.46
CA GLU A 10 -25.23 23.12 -10.03
C GLU A 10 -25.76 21.97 -9.18
N ALA A 11 -26.91 21.38 -9.57
CA ALA A 11 -27.45 20.20 -8.90
C ALA A 11 -26.53 18.98 -9.04
N ALA A 12 -25.95 18.80 -10.24
CA ALA A 12 -24.97 17.74 -10.48
C ALA A 12 -23.69 17.95 -9.65
N PHE A 13 -23.18 19.18 -9.57
CA PHE A 13 -22.00 19.49 -8.76
C PHE A 13 -22.23 19.25 -7.27
N ARG A 14 -23.39 19.64 -6.73
CA ARG A 14 -23.73 19.36 -5.32
C ARG A 14 -23.82 17.86 -5.03
N SER A 15 -24.35 17.08 -5.98
CA SER A 15 -24.42 15.61 -5.82
C SER A 15 -23.05 14.94 -5.80
N ILE A 16 -22.07 15.49 -6.55
CA ILE A 16 -20.71 14.94 -6.63
C ILE A 16 -19.89 15.34 -5.40
N ILE A 17 -20.02 16.59 -4.96
CA ILE A 17 -19.19 17.13 -3.88
C ILE A 17 -19.73 16.71 -2.51
N GLY A 18 -21.01 16.32 -2.42
CA GLY A 18 -21.65 15.98 -1.15
C GLY A 18 -21.80 17.23 -0.31
N GLU A 19 -23.02 17.75 -0.22
CA GLU A 19 -23.37 18.96 0.53
C GLU A 19 -23.17 18.76 2.04
N THR A 20 -21.92 18.77 2.48
CA THR A 20 -21.46 18.92 3.87
C THR A 20 -20.12 19.67 3.88
N ALA A 21 -20.07 20.87 3.30
CA ALA A 21 -19.02 21.84 3.59
C ALA A 21 -19.64 22.98 4.39
N GLY A 22 -19.88 22.71 5.68
CA GLY A 22 -20.47 23.65 6.63
C GLY A 22 -19.99 23.38 8.05
N GLY A 23 -18.71 23.67 8.32
CA GLY A 23 -18.15 23.99 9.64
C GLY A 23 -17.98 22.85 10.66
N THR A 24 -16.76 22.63 11.12
CA THR A 24 -16.40 22.57 12.56
C THR A 24 -14.93 22.19 12.77
N GLU A 25 -14.40 22.76 13.85
CA GLU A 25 -13.06 22.63 14.41
C GLU A 25 -12.78 21.22 14.95
N LYS A 26 -11.48 20.91 15.10
CA LYS A 26 -10.83 19.92 15.98
C LYS A 26 -11.35 18.47 15.96
N THR A 27 -10.43 17.52 15.77
CA THR A 27 -9.91 16.65 16.87
C THR A 27 -9.08 15.51 16.27
N GLU A 28 -7.88 15.33 16.83
CA GLU A 28 -6.98 14.20 16.62
C GLU A 28 -7.71 12.86 16.67
N GLN A 29 -7.50 11.98 15.68
CA GLN A 29 -8.04 10.62 15.70
C GLN A 29 -6.92 9.58 15.72
N LYS A 30 -6.74 9.03 16.92
CA LYS A 30 -6.16 7.73 17.26
C LYS A 30 -6.79 6.62 16.39
N PRO A 31 -6.07 5.54 16.02
CA PRO A 31 -6.60 4.52 15.11
C PRO A 31 -7.74 3.73 15.77
N GLN A 32 -8.96 3.92 15.28
CA GLN A 32 -10.12 3.10 15.61
C GLN A 32 -10.27 1.98 14.57
N GLU A 33 -10.34 0.74 15.07
CA GLU A 33 -10.62 -0.47 14.31
C GLU A 33 -11.93 -0.32 13.53
N LYS A 34 -11.86 -0.40 12.19
CA LYS A 34 -13.06 -0.31 11.34
C LYS A 34 -13.86 -1.61 11.41
N PRO A 35 -15.20 -1.55 11.53
CA PRO A 35 -16.07 -2.71 11.44
C PRO A 35 -15.89 -3.45 10.11
N GLN A 36 -15.95 -4.77 10.14
CA GLN A 36 -15.85 -5.63 8.96
C GLN A 36 -16.99 -5.31 8.00
N ALA A 37 -16.68 -4.57 6.94
CA ALA A 37 -17.63 -4.26 5.88
C ALA A 37 -17.99 -5.55 5.12
N ALA A 38 -19.22 -6.01 5.28
CA ALA A 38 -19.89 -6.88 4.33
C ALA A 38 -20.16 -6.09 3.03
N GLY A 39 -19.09 -5.84 2.27
CA GLY A 39 -19.09 -5.00 1.08
C GLY A 39 -18.93 -5.83 -0.19
N LYS A 40 -19.82 -5.59 -1.15
CA LYS A 40 -19.78 -6.13 -2.51
C LYS A 40 -18.39 -5.91 -3.13
N GLY A 41 -17.71 -6.98 -3.53
CA GLY A 41 -16.35 -6.96 -4.07
C GLY A 41 -15.75 -8.36 -4.23
N ARG A 42 -14.53 -8.45 -4.81
CA ARG A 42 -13.80 -9.72 -4.93
C ARG A 42 -13.59 -10.30 -3.52
N PRO A 43 -13.95 -11.57 -3.27
CA PRO A 43 -13.81 -12.18 -1.95
C PRO A 43 -12.39 -12.00 -1.42
N LYS A 44 -12.28 -11.68 -0.13
CA LYS A 44 -11.02 -11.37 0.52
C LYS A 44 -10.18 -12.65 0.54
N ALA A 45 -9.20 -12.73 -0.36
CA ALA A 45 -8.29 -13.87 -0.41
C ALA A 45 -7.40 -13.87 0.85
N GLU A 46 -7.27 -15.03 1.50
CA GLU A 46 -6.22 -15.29 2.48
C GLU A 46 -4.88 -15.33 1.71
N ARG A 47 -4.26 -14.17 1.60
CA ARG A 47 -2.93 -14.01 1.03
C ARG A 47 -2.03 -13.34 2.04
N GLU A 48 -0.77 -13.77 2.08
CA GLU A 48 0.25 -13.08 2.84
C GLU A 48 0.38 -11.64 2.31
N ILE A 49 0.24 -10.67 3.20
CA ILE A 49 0.34 -9.25 2.86
C ILE A 49 1.76 -8.81 3.14
N LYS A 50 2.42 -8.22 2.14
CA LYS A 50 3.75 -7.61 2.31
C LYS A 50 3.72 -6.61 3.47
N LYS A 51 4.53 -6.85 4.50
CA LYS A 51 4.78 -5.88 5.56
C LYS A 51 5.66 -4.76 5.02
N ARG A 52 5.32 -3.50 5.31
CA ARG A 52 6.17 -2.35 4.97
C ARG A 52 7.29 -2.22 6.00
N VAL A 53 8.53 -2.17 5.53
CA VAL A 53 9.73 -1.99 6.35
C VAL A 53 10.55 -0.84 5.76
N SER A 54 11.01 0.08 6.61
CA SER A 54 11.91 1.16 6.21
C SER A 54 13.36 0.73 6.37
N LEU A 55 14.16 0.84 5.30
CA LEU A 55 15.57 0.49 5.28
C LEU A 55 16.40 1.74 4.94
N ALA A 56 17.54 1.90 5.60
CA ALA A 56 18.53 2.91 5.25
C ALA A 56 19.54 2.32 4.26
N LEU A 57 19.81 3.02 3.16
CA LEU A 57 20.74 2.60 2.11
C LEU A 57 21.71 3.74 1.79
N TYR A 58 22.89 3.38 1.28
CA TYR A 58 23.82 4.37 0.75
C TYR A 58 23.22 5.06 -0.48
N PRO A 59 23.34 6.40 -0.61
CA PRO A 59 22.75 7.14 -1.73
C PRO A 59 23.27 6.68 -3.10
N SER A 60 24.56 6.35 -3.19
CA SER A 60 25.18 5.84 -4.42
C SER A 60 24.54 4.53 -4.88
N SER A 61 24.46 3.54 -3.99
CA SER A 61 23.84 2.25 -4.28
C SER A 61 22.37 2.36 -4.64
N TYR A 62 21.61 3.21 -3.93
CA TYR A 62 20.20 3.41 -4.24
C TYR A 62 20.01 4.07 -5.60
N GLY A 63 20.83 5.07 -5.95
CA GLY A 63 20.79 5.73 -7.25
C GLY A 63 21.08 4.77 -8.41
N ASP A 64 22.07 3.88 -8.26
CA ASP A 64 22.36 2.87 -9.28
C ASP A 64 21.28 1.79 -9.36
N LEU A 65 20.72 1.38 -8.22
CA LEU A 65 19.59 0.46 -8.16
C LEU A 65 18.36 1.00 -8.90
N GLN A 66 18.09 2.31 -8.81
CA GLN A 66 17.00 2.94 -9.55
C GLN A 66 17.21 2.89 -11.07
N LYS A 67 18.45 3.05 -11.54
CA LYS A 67 18.78 2.93 -12.97
C LYS A 67 18.58 1.51 -13.47
N ILE A 68 19.01 0.52 -12.68
CA ILE A 68 18.81 -0.91 -12.99
C ILE A 68 17.31 -1.22 -13.07
N ALA A 69 16.54 -0.80 -12.06
CA ALA A 69 15.09 -1.00 -12.03
C ALA A 69 14.37 -0.41 -13.25
N TYR A 70 14.84 0.76 -13.73
CA TYR A 70 14.32 1.39 -14.95
C TYR A 70 14.55 0.53 -16.20
N VAL A 71 15.76 -0.01 -16.36
CA VAL A 71 16.12 -0.88 -17.49
C VAL A 71 15.34 -2.19 -17.44
N ASP A 72 15.25 -2.81 -16.26
CA ASP A 72 14.61 -4.11 -16.06
C ASP A 72 13.07 -4.03 -16.04
N ARG A 73 12.50 -2.81 -16.07
CA ARG A 73 11.05 -2.56 -15.99
C ARG A 73 10.42 -3.19 -14.73
N LYS A 74 11.21 -3.29 -13.66
CA LYS A 74 10.79 -3.80 -12.35
C LYS A 74 10.76 -2.68 -11.32
N SER A 75 9.97 -2.84 -10.26
CA SER A 75 10.05 -1.92 -9.13
C SER A 75 11.29 -2.23 -8.28
N VAL A 76 11.87 -1.19 -7.66
CA VAL A 76 12.97 -1.37 -6.69
C VAL A 76 12.55 -2.32 -5.56
N SER A 77 11.29 -2.24 -5.13
CA SER A 77 10.76 -3.13 -4.09
C SER A 77 10.73 -4.60 -4.53
N ASP A 78 10.47 -4.89 -5.80
CA ASP A 78 10.44 -6.27 -6.30
C ASP A 78 11.85 -6.84 -6.39
N ILE A 79 12.81 -6.08 -6.93
CA ILE A 79 14.23 -6.48 -6.95
C ILE A 79 14.72 -6.78 -5.54
N VAL A 80 14.46 -5.89 -4.58
CA VAL A 80 14.86 -6.10 -3.18
C VAL A 80 14.15 -7.31 -2.57
N SER A 81 12.89 -7.56 -2.91
CA SER A 81 12.15 -8.74 -2.42
C SER A 81 12.77 -10.04 -2.94
N GLU A 82 13.13 -10.10 -4.22
CA GLU A 82 13.80 -11.25 -4.85
C GLU A 82 15.15 -11.51 -4.17
N LEU A 83 15.99 -10.47 -4.03
CA LEU A 83 17.31 -10.59 -3.38
C LEU A 83 17.22 -11.05 -1.93
N ILE A 84 16.24 -10.56 -1.17
CA ILE A 84 16.01 -11.01 0.22
C ILE A 84 15.61 -12.48 0.25
N ALA A 85 14.68 -12.91 -0.61
CA ALA A 85 14.23 -14.29 -0.67
C ALA A 85 15.37 -15.25 -1.02
N GLU A 86 16.19 -14.91 -2.01
CA GLU A 86 17.38 -15.67 -2.40
C GLU A 86 18.39 -15.76 -1.25
N TYR A 87 18.67 -14.63 -0.58
CA TYR A 87 19.60 -14.61 0.55
C TYR A 87 19.11 -15.49 1.71
N VAL A 88 17.82 -15.43 2.05
CA VAL A 88 17.23 -16.25 3.12
C VAL A 88 17.29 -17.74 2.76
N ALA A 89 16.93 -18.10 1.53
CA ALA A 89 16.97 -19.49 1.07
C ALA A 89 18.38 -20.07 1.11
N ALA A 90 19.39 -19.30 0.69
CA ALA A 90 20.79 -19.71 0.72
C ALA A 90 21.36 -19.87 2.15
N HIS A 91 20.71 -19.30 3.17
CA HIS A 91 21.20 -19.24 4.54
C HIS A 91 20.28 -19.93 5.55
N ALA A 92 19.54 -20.95 5.13
CA ALA A 92 18.63 -21.70 5.99
C ALA A 92 19.29 -22.25 7.27
N ASP A 93 20.58 -22.58 7.25
CA ASP A 93 21.29 -23.08 8.43
C ASP A 93 21.44 -22.01 9.53
N LYS A 94 21.63 -20.74 9.16
CA LYS A 94 21.67 -19.62 10.13
C LYS A 94 20.33 -19.44 10.84
N LEU A 95 19.22 -19.75 10.18
CA LEU A 95 17.90 -19.72 10.81
C LEU A 95 17.76 -20.81 11.87
N LYS A 96 18.27 -22.03 11.60
CA LYS A 96 18.30 -23.11 12.59
C LYS A 96 19.16 -22.74 13.79
N GLU A 97 20.28 -22.05 13.59
CA GLU A 97 21.12 -21.54 14.66
C GLU A 97 20.41 -20.46 15.49
N TYR A 98 19.75 -19.51 14.82
CA TYR A 98 18.94 -18.49 15.49
C TYR A 98 17.84 -19.11 16.38
N ASP A 99 17.15 -20.14 15.89
CA ASP A 99 16.11 -20.84 16.63
C ASP A 99 16.66 -21.58 17.87
N LYS A 100 17.92 -22.00 17.86
CA LYS A 100 18.57 -22.62 19.04
C LYS A 100 18.86 -21.58 20.10
N ILE A 101 19.43 -20.44 19.71
CA ILE A 101 19.85 -19.38 20.64
C ILE A 101 18.64 -18.67 21.27
N THR A 102 17.52 -18.57 20.56
CA THR A 102 16.32 -17.86 21.03
C THR A 102 15.32 -18.75 21.77
N LYS A 103 15.46 -20.08 21.72
CA LYS A 103 14.64 -21.02 22.50
C LYS A 103 15.28 -21.42 23.83
N GLU A 104 16.52 -21.01 24.08
CA GLU A 104 17.14 -21.00 25.42
C GLU A 104 16.71 -19.77 26.21
#